data_AF-A0A1V5TTW5-F1
#
_entry.id   AF-A0A1V5TTW5-F1
#
_cell.length_a   1.000
_cell.length_b   1.000
_cell.length_c   1.000
_cell.angle_alpha   90.00
_cell.angle_beta   90.00
_cell.angle_gamma   90.00
#
_symmetry.space_group_name_H-M   'P 1'
#
loop_
_entity.id
_entity.type
_entity.pdbx_description
1 polymer ?
#
loop_
_entity_poly.entity_id
_entity_poly.type
_entity_poly.pdbx_seq_one_letter_code
_entity_poly.pdbx_strand_id
1 'polypeptide(L)'
;MTPEQKKLAKKYIVLNAALLAGAVIFYFFGGRLAGLYSRLNVCVLHEVFHLYCPGCGGTRALFALFRGHPLRSFLSNPAVLLGLALLAYYEIRAAAALLKKDIGIYARASTKPLAAFPFILIAFAVFRNILMCFFGVDFLGELLVFWR
;
A
#
# COMPACT_ATOMS: atom_id res chain seq x y z
N MET A 1 -24.40 -22.95 10.15
CA MET A 1 -23.67 -21.72 9.80
C MET A 1 -24.66 -20.57 9.79
N THR A 2 -24.49 -19.55 10.63
CA THR A 2 -25.43 -18.44 10.80
C THR A 2 -25.52 -17.58 9.51
N PRO A 3 -26.60 -16.79 9.32
CA PRO A 3 -26.71 -15.89 8.17
C PRO A 3 -25.53 -14.92 8.04
N GLU A 4 -25.04 -14.41 9.17
CA GLU A 4 -23.87 -13.53 9.23
C GLU A 4 -22.57 -14.26 8.82
N GLN A 5 -22.40 -15.53 9.21
CA GLN A 5 -21.26 -16.35 8.79
C GLN A 5 -21.27 -16.58 7.27
N LYS A 6 -22.44 -16.86 6.70
CA LYS A 6 -22.59 -17.00 5.23
C LYS A 6 -22.22 -15.72 4.50
N LYS A 7 -22.64 -14.56 5.03
CA LYS A 7 -22.29 -13.25 4.47
C LYS A 7 -20.78 -12.97 4.55
N LEU A 8 -20.15 -13.26 5.69
CA LEU A 8 -18.71 -13.11 5.87
C LEU A 8 -17.93 -14.05 4.95
N ALA A 9 -18.31 -15.33 4.86
CA ALA A 9 -17.67 -16.30 3.99
C ALA A 9 -17.73 -15.89 2.51
N LYS A 10 -18.90 -15.44 2.04
CA LYS A 10 -19.05 -14.93 0.67
C LYS A 10 -18.13 -13.73 0.41
N LYS A 11 -18.09 -12.77 1.34
CA LYS A 11 -17.18 -11.61 1.23
C LYS A 11 -15.72 -12.02 1.20
N TYR A 12 -15.31 -12.92 2.10
CA TYR A 12 -13.94 -13.42 2.21
C TYR A 12 -13.48 -14.09 0.91
N ILE A 13 -14.31 -14.97 0.35
CA ILE A 13 -14.01 -15.68 -0.91
C ILE A 13 -13.89 -14.70 -2.07
N VAL A 14 -14.87 -13.79 -2.22
CA VAL A 14 -14.86 -12.80 -3.32
C VAL A 14 -13.64 -11.88 -3.22
N LEU A 15 -13.32 -11.38 -2.02
CA LEU A 15 -12.17 -10.51 -1.80
C LEU A 15 -10.86 -11.23 -2.12
N ASN A 16 -10.64 -12.44 -1.59
CA ASN A 16 -9.42 -13.20 -1.83
C ASN A 16 -9.27 -13.62 -3.30
N ALA A 17 -10.37 -13.98 -3.98
CA ALA A 17 -10.37 -14.25 -5.42
C ALA A 17 -9.96 -13.00 -6.22
N ALA A 18 -10.49 -11.83 -5.86
CA ALA A 18 -10.13 -10.56 -6.50
C ALA A 18 -8.67 -10.17 -6.23
N LEU A 19 -8.18 -10.34 -5.00
CA LEU A 19 -6.78 -10.09 -4.63
C LEU A 19 -5.82 -11.01 -5.40
N LEU A 20 -6.15 -12.30 -5.48
CA LEU A 20 -5.34 -13.28 -6.22
C LEU A 20 -5.33 -12.94 -7.73
N ALA A 21 -6.49 -12.66 -8.32
CA ALA A 21 -6.58 -12.26 -9.72
C ALA A 21 -5.77 -10.99 -9.98
N GLY A 22 -5.91 -9.98 -9.12
CA GLY A 22 -5.14 -8.74 -9.19
C GLY A 22 -3.62 -8.97 -9.09
N ALA A 23 -3.19 -9.82 -8.15
CA ALA A 23 -1.78 -10.18 -7.98
C ALA A 23 -1.22 -10.93 -9.20
N VAL A 24 -1.97 -11.88 -9.77
CA VAL A 24 -1.59 -12.62 -10.98
C VAL A 24 -1.49 -11.68 -12.18
N ILE A 25 -2.49 -10.83 -12.38
CA ILE A 25 -2.47 -9.81 -13.45
C ILE A 25 -1.27 -8.90 -13.27
N PHE A 26 -1.02 -8.42 -12.05
CA PHE A 26 0.14 -7.57 -11.76
C PHE A 26 1.47 -8.29 -11.96
N TYR A 27 1.57 -9.57 -11.63
CA TYR A 27 2.78 -10.36 -11.85
C TYR A 27 3.13 -10.47 -13.34
N PHE A 28 2.15 -10.80 -14.20
CA PHE A 28 2.39 -10.97 -15.64
C PHE A 28 2.43 -9.66 -16.42
N PHE A 29 1.58 -8.70 -16.08
CA PHE A 29 1.40 -7.46 -16.84
C PHE A 29 1.94 -6.22 -16.14
N GLY A 30 2.33 -6.32 -14.86
CA GLY A 30 2.79 -5.19 -14.05
C GLY A 30 3.97 -4.48 -14.68
N GLY A 31 4.94 -5.18 -15.28
CA GLY A 31 6.06 -4.52 -15.98
C GLY A 31 5.62 -3.64 -17.16
N ARG A 32 4.61 -4.09 -17.93
CA ARG A 32 4.02 -3.31 -19.03
C ARG A 32 3.18 -2.14 -18.49
N LEU A 33 2.42 -2.37 -17.41
CA LEU A 33 1.72 -1.30 -16.70
C LEU A 33 2.70 -0.28 -16.11
N ALA A 34 3.86 -0.69 -15.59
CA ALA A 34 4.88 0.21 -15.04
C ALA A 34 5.41 1.14 -16.13
N GLY A 35 5.75 0.56 -17.29
CA GLY A 35 6.22 1.32 -18.46
C GLY A 35 5.16 2.29 -18.95
N LEU A 36 3.91 1.86 -19.06
CA LEU A 36 2.80 2.72 -19.45
C LEU A 36 2.52 3.81 -18.40
N TYR A 37 2.53 3.46 -17.12
CA TYR A 37 2.32 4.39 -16.00
C TYR A 37 3.42 5.45 -15.95
N SER A 38 4.69 5.06 -16.11
CA SER A 38 5.81 6.02 -16.17
C SER A 38 5.73 6.98 -17.36
N ARG A 39 5.07 6.58 -18.45
CA ARG A 39 4.86 7.42 -19.65
C ARG A 39 3.61 8.29 -19.58
N LEU A 40 2.60 7.88 -18.82
CA LEU A 40 1.31 8.57 -18.73
C LEU A 40 1.12 9.39 -17.44
N ASN A 41 1.78 9.03 -16.34
CA ASN A 41 1.69 9.76 -15.07
C ASN A 41 2.84 10.74 -14.92
N VAL A 42 2.65 11.92 -15.48
CA VAL A 42 3.41 13.12 -15.09
C VAL A 42 2.89 13.55 -13.72
N CYS A 43 3.57 13.13 -12.65
CA CYS A 43 3.21 13.61 -11.32
C CYS A 43 3.58 15.09 -11.21
N VAL A 44 2.61 15.99 -11.26
CA VAL A 44 2.85 17.44 -11.22
C VAL A 44 3.66 17.84 -9.99
N LEU A 45 3.42 17.23 -8.82
CA LEU A 45 4.23 17.47 -7.62
C LEU A 45 5.71 17.11 -7.83
N HIS A 46 5.98 15.99 -8.49
CA HIS A 46 7.35 15.50 -8.70
C HIS A 46 8.07 16.28 -9.80
N GLU A 47 7.38 16.57 -10.90
CA GLU A 47 7.96 17.17 -12.11
C GLU A 47 8.06 18.69 -12.04
N VAL A 48 7.03 19.36 -11.49
CA VAL A 48 6.96 20.83 -11.47
C VAL A 48 7.44 21.38 -10.15
N PHE A 49 7.02 20.78 -9.03
CA PHE A 49 7.39 21.26 -7.70
C PHE A 49 8.61 20.56 -7.10
N HIS A 50 9.13 19.53 -7.77
CA HIS A 50 10.22 18.69 -7.26
C HIS A 50 9.96 18.18 -5.83
N LEU A 51 8.72 17.74 -5.57
CA LEU A 51 8.28 17.17 -4.30
C LEU A 51 7.76 15.73 -4.47
N TYR A 52 8.00 14.90 -3.46
CA TYR A 52 7.48 13.54 -3.41
C TYR A 52 5.98 13.51 -3.08
N CYS A 53 5.17 12.98 -3.99
CA CYS A 53 3.74 12.73 -3.76
C CYS A 53 3.48 11.46 -2.92
N PRO A 54 2.50 11.45 -1.99
CA PRO A 54 2.12 10.27 -1.21
C PRO A 54 1.65 9.08 -2.07
N GLY A 55 1.15 9.33 -3.28
CA GLY A 55 0.63 8.31 -4.19
C GLY A 55 1.69 7.67 -5.08
N CYS A 56 2.51 8.48 -5.77
CA CYS A 56 3.44 8.01 -6.81
C CYS A 56 4.58 7.14 -6.26
N GLY A 57 4.94 7.31 -4.98
CA GLY A 57 5.85 6.40 -4.27
C GLY A 57 5.25 5.00 -4.03
N GLY A 58 3.93 4.88 -3.95
CA GLY A 58 3.23 3.60 -3.70
C GLY A 58 3.41 2.60 -4.84
N THR A 59 3.29 3.05 -6.09
CA THR A 59 3.51 2.19 -7.28
C THR A 59 4.95 1.67 -7.32
N ARG A 60 5.93 2.54 -7.08
CA ARG A 60 7.36 2.15 -7.01
C ARG A 60 7.62 1.18 -5.87
N ALA A 61 7.02 1.42 -4.72
CA ALA A 61 7.10 0.54 -3.56
C ALA A 61 6.50 -0.85 -3.86
N LEU A 62 5.36 -0.91 -4.55
CA LEU A 62 4.73 -2.17 -4.94
C LEU A 62 5.62 -2.96 -5.91
N PHE A 63 6.16 -2.32 -6.95
CA PHE A 63 7.11 -2.97 -7.87
C PHE A 63 8.36 -3.47 -7.16
N ALA A 64 8.93 -2.68 -6.24
CA ALA A 64 10.07 -3.11 -5.45
C ALA A 64 9.74 -4.33 -4.59
N LEU A 65 8.55 -4.37 -3.99
CA LEU A 65 8.10 -5.49 -3.16
C LEU A 65 7.93 -6.78 -3.98
N PHE A 66 7.26 -6.71 -5.13
CA PHE A 66 7.07 -7.86 -6.02
C PHE A 66 8.37 -8.38 -6.63
N ARG A 67 9.39 -7.53 -6.76
CA ARG A 67 10.74 -7.93 -7.18
C ARG A 67 11.61 -8.48 -6.03
N GLY A 68 11.07 -8.60 -4.81
CA GLY A 68 11.80 -9.11 -3.65
C GLY A 68 12.73 -8.09 -3.00
N HIS A 69 12.48 -6.79 -3.17
CA HIS A 69 13.25 -5.71 -2.55
C HIS A 69 12.43 -4.97 -1.48
N PRO A 70 12.21 -5.57 -0.29
CA PRO A 70 11.37 -4.99 0.76
C PRO A 70 11.94 -3.68 1.31
N LEU A 71 13.26 -3.55 1.45
CA LEU A 71 13.88 -2.31 1.92
C LEU A 71 13.64 -1.15 0.93
N ARG A 72 13.81 -1.41 -0.37
CA ARG A 72 13.53 -0.43 -1.41
C ARG A 72 12.04 -0.08 -1.48
N SER A 73 11.16 -1.06 -1.21
CA SER A 73 9.73 -0.83 -1.06
C SER A 73 9.43 0.14 0.08
N PHE A 74 9.99 -0.12 1.26
CA PHE A 74 9.83 0.70 2.44
C PHE A 74 10.30 2.15 2.24
N LEU A 75 11.50 2.33 1.69
CA LEU A 75 12.05 3.66 1.41
C LEU A 75 11.24 4.42 0.34
N SER A 76 10.65 3.69 -0.60
CA SER A 76 9.78 4.30 -1.62
C SER A 76 8.46 4.77 -1.01
N ASN A 77 7.78 3.90 -0.26
CA ASN A 77 6.58 4.22 0.50
C ASN A 77 6.30 3.14 1.58
N PRO A 78 6.49 3.45 2.87
CA PRO A 78 6.31 2.48 3.96
C PRO A 78 4.86 2.03 4.11
N ALA A 79 3.90 2.83 3.62
CA ALA A 79 2.49 2.47 3.66
C ALA A 79 2.17 1.20 2.87
N VAL A 80 2.96 0.82 1.87
CA VAL A 80 2.73 -0.44 1.14
C VAL A 80 2.93 -1.64 2.08
N LEU A 81 4.02 -1.65 2.86
CA LEU A 81 4.29 -2.72 3.82
C LEU A 81 3.32 -2.68 5.01
N LEU A 82 3.01 -1.49 5.52
CA LEU A 82 2.02 -1.33 6.60
C LEU A 82 0.62 -1.75 6.15
N GLY A 83 0.25 -1.44 4.91
CA GLY A 83 -1.02 -1.84 4.30
C GLY A 83 -1.09 -3.35 4.14
N LEU A 84 0.01 -4.00 3.74
CA LEU A 84 0.09 -5.47 3.67
C LEU A 84 -0.04 -6.10 5.06
N ALA A 85 0.61 -5.55 6.09
CA ALA A 85 0.48 -6.01 7.46
C ALA A 85 -0.95 -5.85 7.99
N LEU A 86 -1.59 -4.72 7.68
CA LEU A 86 -2.98 -4.46 8.07
C LEU A 86 -3.96 -5.41 7.35
N LEU A 87 -3.74 -5.65 6.06
CA LEU A 87 -4.51 -6.63 5.28
C LEU A 87 -4.38 -8.02 5.91
N ALA A 88 -3.14 -8.48 6.17
CA ALA A 88 -2.88 -9.77 6.80
C ALA A 88 -3.59 -9.89 8.16
N TYR A 89 -3.57 -8.84 8.97
CA TYR A 89 -4.28 -8.80 10.25
C TYR A 89 -5.79 -9.04 10.10
N TYR A 90 -6.47 -8.37 9.16
CA TYR A 90 -7.89 -8.58 8.93
C TYR A 90 -8.20 -9.94 8.29
N GLU A 91 -7.36 -10.41 7.36
CA GLU A 91 -7.49 -11.73 6.72
C GLU A 91 -7.37 -12.87 7.74
N ILE A 92 -6.36 -12.84 8.62
CA ILE A 92 -6.17 -13.85 9.67
C ILE A 92 -7.39 -13.88 10.61
N ARG A 93 -7.94 -12.71 10.98
CA ARG A 93 -9.13 -12.66 11.84
C ARG A 93 -10.40 -13.13 11.13
N ALA A 94 -10.57 -12.81 9.85
CA ALA A 94 -11.68 -13.30 9.05
C ALA A 94 -11.61 -14.83 8.89
N ALA A 95 -10.43 -15.37 8.56
CA ALA A 95 -10.18 -16.81 8.49
C ALA A 95 -10.44 -17.48 9.85
N ALA A 96 -9.92 -16.93 10.95
CA ALA A 96 -10.15 -17.45 12.30
C ALA A 96 -11.63 -17.42 12.68
N ALA A 97 -12.38 -16.37 12.32
CA ALA A 97 -13.82 -16.27 12.57
C ALA A 97 -14.62 -17.34 11.81
N LEU A 98 -14.21 -17.66 10.58
CA LEU A 98 -14.83 -18.70 9.76
C LEU A 98 -14.49 -20.11 10.27
N LEU A 99 -13.22 -20.36 10.62
CA LEU A 99 -12.76 -21.65 11.13
C LEU A 99 -13.35 -21.98 12.51
N LYS A 100 -13.33 -21.02 13.43
CA LYS A 100 -13.86 -21.19 14.80
C LYS A 100 -15.37 -21.01 14.89
N LYS A 101 -16.03 -20.63 13.79
CA LYS A 101 -17.46 -20.30 13.76
C LYS A 101 -17.86 -19.24 14.81
N ASP A 102 -16.94 -18.31 15.13
CA ASP A 102 -17.17 -17.16 16.02
C ASP A 102 -16.95 -15.85 15.25
N ILE A 103 -18.05 -15.22 14.81
CA ILE A 103 -18.01 -13.94 14.10
C ILE A 103 -17.49 -12.82 15.01
N GLY A 104 -17.61 -12.96 16.34
CA GLY A 104 -17.09 -12.01 17.30
C GLY A 104 -15.58 -11.78 17.12
N ILE A 105 -14.83 -12.78 16.63
CA ILE A 105 -13.41 -12.62 16.30
C ILE A 105 -13.22 -11.60 15.17
N TYR A 106 -14.08 -11.54 14.17
CA TYR A 106 -14.01 -10.51 13.14
C TYR A 106 -14.61 -9.19 13.62
N ALA A 107 -15.75 -9.22 14.32
CA ALA A 107 -16.45 -8.02 14.78
C ALA A 107 -15.67 -7.21 15.83
N ARG A 108 -14.86 -7.87 16.69
CA ARG A 108 -13.95 -7.22 17.64
C ARG A 108 -12.72 -6.61 16.95
N ALA A 109 -12.60 -6.66 15.62
CA ALA A 109 -11.50 -6.04 14.91
C ALA A 109 -11.63 -4.52 14.93
N SER A 110 -10.67 -3.86 15.56
CA SER A 110 -10.64 -2.39 15.57
C SER A 110 -10.54 -1.86 14.14
N THR A 111 -11.38 -0.88 13.81
CA THR A 111 -11.32 -0.13 12.55
C THR A 111 -10.37 1.08 12.64
N LYS A 112 -9.88 1.41 13.84
CA LYS A 112 -8.98 2.55 14.06
C LYS A 112 -7.71 2.50 13.20
N PRO A 113 -7.01 1.36 13.05
CA PRO A 113 -5.81 1.31 12.19
C PRO A 113 -6.12 1.59 10.72
N LEU A 114 -7.29 1.15 10.23
CA LEU A 114 -7.73 1.43 8.86
C LEU A 114 -8.04 2.92 8.66
N ALA A 115 -8.67 3.55 9.66
CA ALA A 115 -8.91 4.99 9.65
C ALA A 115 -7.61 5.81 9.77
N ALA A 116 -6.59 5.31 10.48
CA ALA A 116 -5.30 5.97 10.64
C ALA A 116 -4.39 5.86 9.39
N PHE A 117 -4.61 4.86 8.55
CA PHE A 117 -3.72 4.54 7.42
C PHE A 117 -3.50 5.69 6.41
N PRO A 118 -4.53 6.44 5.97
CA PRO A 118 -4.34 7.61 5.10
C PRO A 118 -3.51 8.72 5.75
N PHE A 119 -3.63 8.90 7.07
CA PHE A 119 -2.83 9.89 7.79
C PHE A 119 -1.36 9.51 7.82
N ILE A 120 -1.03 8.23 7.96
CA ILE A 120 0.36 7.74 7.90
C ILE A 120 0.96 8.00 6.52
N LEU A 121 0.19 7.76 5.45
CA LEU A 121 0.60 8.03 4.07
C LEU A 121 0.98 9.52 3.87
N ILE A 122 0.10 10.41 4.32
CA ILE A 122 0.31 11.86 4.17
C ILE A 122 1.45 12.33 5.07
N ALA A 123 1.48 11.89 6.33
CA ALA A 123 2.52 12.26 7.29
C ALA A 123 3.92 11.85 6.80
N PHE A 124 4.07 10.64 6.26
CA PHE A 124 5.34 10.20 5.68
C PHE A 124 5.75 11.06 4.47
N ALA A 125 4.80 11.38 3.58
CA ALA A 125 5.07 12.24 2.43
C ALA A 125 5.49 13.65 2.85
N VAL A 126 4.81 14.24 3.82
CA VAL A 126 5.18 15.56 4.35
C VAL A 126 6.56 15.51 5.01
N PHE A 127 6.80 14.52 5.88
CA PHE A 127 8.07 14.35 6.58
C PHE A 127 9.27 14.23 5.64
N ARG A 128 9.19 13.36 4.61
CA ARG A 128 10.29 13.21 3.66
C ARG A 128 10.56 14.46 2.83
N ASN A 129 9.53 15.23 2.49
CA ASN A 129 9.71 16.48 1.76
C ASN A 129 10.33 17.56 2.64
N ILE A 130 9.95 17.65 3.93
CA ILE A 130 10.60 18.57 4.87
C ILE A 130 12.09 18.23 5.00
N LEU A 131 12.43 16.96 5.18
CA LEU A 131 13.82 16.53 5.26
C LEU A 131 14.62 16.87 4.00
N MET A 132 14.01 16.72 2.83
CA MET A 132 14.65 17.06 1.56
C MET A 132 14.83 18.58 1.40
N CYS A 133 13.76 19.37 1.54
CA CYS A 133 13.77 20.81 1.28
C CYS A 133 14.59 21.61 2.30
N PHE A 134 14.59 21.20 3.58
CA PHE A 134 15.21 21.98 4.66
C PHE A 134 16.51 21.37 5.20
N PHE A 135 16.68 20.04 5.11
CA PHE A 135 17.85 19.34 5.65
C PHE A 135 18.72 18.69 4.57
N GLY A 136 18.33 18.77 3.29
CA GLY A 136 19.07 18.19 2.18
C GLY A 136 19.12 16.66 2.18
N VAL A 137 18.20 15.99 2.88
CA VAL A 137 18.16 14.52 2.98
C VAL A 137 17.12 13.95 2.01
N ASP A 138 17.58 13.27 0.98
CA ASP A 138 16.73 12.58 0.00
C ASP A 138 16.93 11.06 0.08
N PHE A 139 15.88 10.34 0.49
CA PHE A 139 15.88 8.88 0.63
C PHE A 139 15.98 8.12 -0.69
N LEU A 140 15.58 8.71 -1.80
CA LEU A 140 15.66 8.09 -3.13
C LEU A 140 16.75 8.72 -4.00
N GLY A 141 17.21 9.93 -3.66
CA GLY A 141 18.28 10.64 -4.35
C GLY A 141 17.88 11.16 -5.73
N GLU A 142 16.59 11.38 -5.98
CA GLU A 142 16.08 11.76 -7.30
C GLU A 142 15.83 13.27 -7.42
N LEU A 143 15.52 13.94 -6.30
CA LEU A 143 15.02 15.32 -6.30
C LEU A 143 15.94 16.32 -5.60
N LEU A 144 16.92 15.84 -4.82
CA LEU A 144 17.84 16.71 -4.08
C LEU A 144 18.59 17.73 -4.97
N VAL A 145 18.84 17.39 -6.23
CA VAL A 145 19.52 18.27 -7.20
C VAL A 145 18.79 19.59 -7.46
N PHE A 146 17.47 19.63 -7.27
CA PHE A 146 16.64 20.82 -7.49
C PHE A 146 16.49 21.71 -6.24
N TRP A 147 16.94 21.24 -5.08
CA TRP A 147 16.84 21.92 -3.78
C TRP A 147 18.20 22.29 -3.18
N ARG A 148 19.27 22.20 -3.97
CA ARG A 148 20.63 22.67 -3.62
C ARG A 148 20.88 24.09 -4.08
#